data_AF-A0A6N3GQI6-F1
#
_entry.id   AF-A0A6N3GQI6-F1
#
_cell.length_a   1.000
_cell.length_b   1.000
_cell.length_c   1.000
_cell.angle_alpha   90.00
_cell.angle_beta   90.00
_cell.angle_gamma   90.00
#
_symmetry.space_group_name_H-M   'P 1'
#
loop_
_entity.id
_entity.type
_entity.pdbx_description
1 polymer ?
#
loop_
_entity_poly.entity_id
_entity_poly.type
_entity_poly.pdbx_seq_one_letter_code
_entity_poly.pdbx_strand_id
1 'polypeptide(L)'
;MSGKKGMKKYPLWIREEVVSRIQAGESQCALSREYKISRWAIHCWLKEPVFPKARGRKPAKTLAEYKYENKRLKMENGLLRDFLRSTERK
;
A
#
# COMPACT_ATOMS: atom_id res chain seq x y z
N MET A 1 -9.45 -3.63 8.20
CA MET A 1 -10.24 -3.98 9.41
C MET A 1 -11.07 -5.26 9.23
N SER A 2 -11.16 -5.87 8.04
CA SER A 2 -11.70 -7.22 7.86
C SER A 2 -10.66 -8.28 8.28
N GLY A 3 -11.12 -9.40 8.84
CA GLY A 3 -10.26 -10.57 9.09
C GLY A 3 -9.74 -10.78 10.51
N LYS A 4 -10.15 -9.98 11.51
CA LYS A 4 -9.79 -10.24 12.91
C LYS A 4 -10.46 -11.53 13.42
N LYS A 5 -9.71 -12.32 14.21
CA LYS A 5 -10.20 -13.53 14.89
C LYS A 5 -11.43 -13.16 15.72
N GLY A 6 -12.54 -13.89 15.53
CA GLY A 6 -13.83 -13.64 16.20
C GLY A 6 -14.86 -12.83 15.40
N MET A 7 -14.53 -12.30 14.22
CA MET A 7 -15.54 -11.65 13.36
C MET A 7 -16.47 -12.69 12.70
N LYS A 8 -17.78 -12.42 12.72
CA LYS A 8 -18.79 -13.20 11.99
C LYS A 8 -18.47 -13.20 10.49
N LYS A 9 -18.09 -14.36 9.95
CA LYS A 9 -17.85 -14.56 8.52
C LYS A 9 -19.14 -15.07 7.88
N TYR A 10 -19.63 -14.36 6.88
CA TYR A 10 -20.74 -14.84 6.07
C TYR A 10 -20.18 -15.75 4.97
N PRO A 11 -20.82 -16.90 4.69
CA PRO A 11 -20.44 -17.74 3.57
C PRO A 11 -20.66 -17.00 2.24
N LEU A 12 -19.87 -17.37 1.22
CA LEU A 12 -19.87 -16.68 -0.08
C LEU A 12 -21.22 -16.75 -0.79
N TRP A 13 -21.90 -17.89 -0.72
CA TRP A 13 -23.21 -18.08 -1.36
C TRP A 13 -24.26 -17.08 -0.86
N ILE A 14 -24.30 -16.77 0.45
CA ILE A 14 -25.20 -15.74 1.01
C ILE A 14 -24.86 -14.36 0.44
N ARG A 15 -23.56 -14.06 0.29
CA ARG A 15 -23.13 -12.77 -0.26
C ARG A 15 -23.56 -12.63 -1.72
N GLU A 16 -23.35 -13.67 -2.53
CA GLU A 16 -23.72 -13.69 -3.95
C GLU A 16 -25.23 -13.60 -4.17
N GLU A 17 -26.01 -14.30 -3.34
CA GLU A 17 -27.47 -14.23 -3.37
C GLU A 17 -27.98 -12.83 -3.03
N VAL A 18 -27.48 -12.23 -1.94
CA VAL A 18 -27.86 -10.87 -1.53
C VAL A 18 -27.49 -9.85 -2.60
N VAL A 19 -26.32 -9.97 -3.24
CA VAL A 19 -25.91 -9.08 -4.32
C VAL A 19 -26.83 -9.23 -5.55
N SER A 20 -27.19 -10.46 -5.91
CA SER A 20 -28.10 -10.75 -7.03
C SER A 20 -29.49 -10.16 -6.81
N ARG A 21 -30.05 -10.28 -5.61
CA ARG A 21 -31.37 -9.68 -5.26
C ARG A 21 -31.35 -8.16 -5.28
N ILE A 22 -30.25 -7.54 -4.82
CA ILE A 22 -30.08 -6.07 -4.90
C ILE A 22 -29.99 -5.62 -6.35
N GLN A 23 -29.30 -6.36 -7.20
CA GLN A 23 -29.23 -6.08 -8.63
C GLN A 23 -30.61 -6.21 -9.31
N ALA A 24 -31.47 -7.11 -8.80
CA ALA A 24 -32.87 -7.24 -9.22
C ALA A 24 -33.81 -6.13 -8.69
N GLY A 25 -33.29 -5.18 -7.88
CA GLY A 25 -34.03 -4.02 -7.38
C GLY A 25 -34.55 -4.15 -5.95
N GLU A 26 -34.20 -5.21 -5.22
CA GLU A 26 -34.61 -5.33 -3.82
C GLU A 26 -33.87 -4.34 -2.90
N SER A 27 -34.56 -3.88 -1.86
CA SER A 27 -33.98 -2.95 -0.90
C SER A 27 -33.02 -3.64 0.08
N GLN A 28 -31.89 -3.01 0.37
CA GLN A 28 -30.95 -3.46 1.40
C GLN A 28 -31.63 -3.62 2.79
N CYS A 29 -32.66 -2.81 3.06
CA CYS A 29 -33.42 -2.86 4.30
C CYS A 29 -34.28 -4.13 4.44
N ALA A 30 -34.86 -4.61 3.34
CA ALA A 30 -35.62 -5.87 3.34
C ALA A 30 -34.68 -7.05 3.61
N LEU A 31 -33.60 -7.14 2.85
CA LEU A 31 -32.59 -8.21 2.96
C LEU A 31 -31.90 -8.25 4.33
N SER A 32 -31.66 -7.08 4.94
CA SER A 32 -31.12 -7.00 6.30
C SER A 32 -32.04 -7.63 7.34
N ARG A 33 -33.37 -7.46 7.20
CA ARG A 33 -34.37 -8.01 8.13
C ARG A 33 -34.58 -9.52 7.93
N GLU A 34 -34.59 -9.97 6.68
CA GLU A 34 -34.76 -11.38 6.28
C GLU A 34 -33.58 -12.23 6.75
N TYR A 35 -32.36 -11.88 6.31
CA TYR A 35 -31.16 -12.68 6.59
C TYR A 35 -30.55 -12.42 7.98
N LYS A 36 -31.11 -11.47 8.75
CA LYS A 36 -30.53 -10.99 10.02
C LYS A 36 -29.06 -10.56 9.85
N ILE A 37 -28.78 -9.93 8.72
CA ILE A 37 -27.45 -9.39 8.36
C ILE A 37 -27.48 -7.90 8.58
N SER A 38 -26.41 -7.36 9.17
CA SER A 38 -26.25 -5.93 9.32
C SER A 38 -26.32 -5.24 7.95
N ARG A 39 -27.14 -4.19 7.84
CA ARG A 39 -27.21 -3.33 6.65
C ARG A 39 -25.84 -2.79 6.24
N TRP A 40 -24.95 -2.54 7.22
CA TRP A 40 -23.57 -2.14 6.97
C TRP A 40 -22.74 -3.23 6.28
N ALA A 41 -22.94 -4.50 6.64
CA ALA A 41 -22.26 -5.61 5.99
C ALA A 41 -22.68 -5.74 4.52
N ILE A 42 -23.98 -5.58 4.23
CA ILE A 42 -24.52 -5.55 2.86
C ILE A 42 -23.91 -4.38 2.07
N HIS A 43 -23.91 -3.17 2.64
CA HIS A 43 -23.30 -2.00 2.02
C HIS A 43 -21.80 -2.21 1.73
N CYS A 44 -21.05 -2.84 2.63
CA CYS A 44 -19.64 -3.17 2.40
C CYS A 44 -19.42 -4.17 1.26
N TRP A 45 -20.39 -5.03 0.93
CA TRP A 45 -20.28 -5.96 -0.19
C TRP A 45 -20.46 -5.29 -1.54
N LEU A 46 -21.32 -4.26 -1.59
CA LEU A 46 -21.60 -3.45 -2.77
C LEU A 46 -20.53 -2.39 -3.03
N LYS A 47 -19.87 -1.92 -1.97
CA LYS A 47 -18.79 -0.94 -2.10
C LYS A 47 -17.64 -1.59 -2.88
N GLU A 48 -17.30 -1.00 -4.02
CA GLU A 48 -16.10 -1.41 -4.76
C GLU A 48 -14.89 -1.40 -3.83
N PRO A 49 -13.98 -2.40 -3.95
CA PRO A 49 -12.74 -2.39 -3.22
C PRO A 49 -11.95 -1.15 -3.66
N VAL A 50 -12.01 -0.10 -2.85
CA VAL A 50 -11.14 1.07 -3.01
C VAL A 50 -9.74 0.58 -2.63
N PHE A 51 -9.01 0.09 -3.63
CA PHE A 51 -7.61 -0.22 -3.46
C PHE A 51 -6.93 1.07 -2.99
N PRO A 52 -6.23 1.06 -1.84
CA PRO A 52 -5.47 2.23 -1.44
C PRO A 52 -4.51 2.56 -2.58
N LYS A 53 -4.54 3.81 -3.07
CA LYS A 53 -3.60 4.29 -4.09
C LYS A 53 -2.20 3.86 -3.65
N ALA A 54 -1.48 3.17 -4.55
CA ALA A 54 -0.13 2.71 -4.26
C ALA A 54 0.69 3.90 -3.76
N ARG A 55 1.05 3.88 -2.47
CA ARG A 55 1.94 4.90 -1.92
C ARG A 55 3.29 4.70 -2.60
N GLY A 56 3.73 5.69 -3.38
CA GLY A 56 4.98 5.61 -4.13
C GLY A 56 6.15 5.29 -3.21
N ARG A 57 7.03 4.39 -3.65
CA ARG A 57 8.33 4.20 -3.01
C ARG A 57 9.22 5.39 -3.35
N LYS A 58 10.07 5.83 -2.40
CA LYS A 58 11.13 6.78 -2.74
C LYS A 58 12.00 6.16 -3.84
N PRO A 59 12.33 6.88 -4.93
CA PRO A 59 13.19 6.34 -5.96
C PRO A 59 14.55 6.00 -5.34
N ALA A 60 15.07 4.82 -5.64
CA ALA A 60 16.45 4.50 -5.32
C ALA A 60 17.36 5.41 -6.15
N LYS A 61 18.47 5.89 -5.56
CA LYS A 61 19.51 6.60 -6.31
C LYS A 61 19.96 5.72 -7.48
N THR A 62 20.05 6.30 -8.67
CA THR A 62 20.42 5.56 -9.87
C THR A 62 21.90 5.17 -9.84
N LEU A 63 22.30 4.10 -10.53
CA LEU A 63 23.71 3.70 -10.64
C LEU A 63 24.58 4.83 -11.23
N ALA A 64 24.00 5.66 -12.10
CA ALA A 64 24.66 6.83 -12.68
C ALA A 64 25.00 7.89 -11.62
N GLU A 65 24.06 8.19 -10.71
CA GLU A 65 24.30 9.10 -9.58
C GLU A 65 25.44 8.60 -8.69
N TYR A 66 25.48 7.29 -8.39
CA TYR A 66 26.58 6.70 -7.62
C TYR A 66 27.93 6.78 -8.33
N LYS A 67 27.95 6.60 -9.66
CA LYS A 67 29.19 6.73 -10.44
C LYS A 67 29.73 8.15 -10.41
N TYR A 68 28.87 9.14 -10.58
CA TYR A 68 29.26 10.55 -10.51
C TYR A 68 29.77 10.91 -9.11
N GLU A 69 29.03 10.54 -8.07
CA GLU A 69 29.38 10.78 -6.68
C GLU A 69 30.75 10.16 -6.33
N ASN A 70 30.98 8.90 -6.70
CA ASN A 70 32.27 8.24 -6.47
C ASN A 70 33.43 8.92 -7.22
N LYS A 71 33.20 9.44 -8.43
CA LYS A 71 34.22 10.19 -9.17
C LYS A 71 34.59 11.47 -8.42
N ARG A 72 33.59 12.23 -7.96
CA ARG A 72 33.79 13.44 -7.16
C ARG A 72 34.56 13.14 -5.87
N LEU A 73 34.11 12.13 -5.12
CA LEU A 73 34.74 11.71 -3.85
C LEU A 73 36.18 11.23 -4.04
N LYS A 74 36.50 10.57 -5.16
CA LYS A 74 37.89 10.18 -5.47
C LYS A 74 38.80 11.39 -5.69
N MET A 75 38.31 12.41 -6.39
CA MET A 75 39.08 13.64 -6.60
C MET A 75 39.32 14.37 -5.28
N GLU A 76 38.26 14.53 -4.46
CA GLU A 76 38.35 15.19 -3.16
C GLU A 76 39.30 14.45 -2.21
N ASN A 77 39.21 13.12 -2.13
CA ASN A 77 40.14 12.32 -1.32
C ASN A 77 41.59 12.44 -1.81
N GLY A 78 41.82 12.56 -3.11
CA GLY A 78 43.16 12.79 -3.67
C GLY A 78 43.74 14.11 -3.16
N LEU A 79 42.98 15.19 -3.31
CA LEU A 79 43.37 16.52 -2.85
C LEU A 79 43.63 16.56 -1.34
N LEU A 80 42.79 15.90 -0.54
CA LEU A 80 42.97 15.82 0.91
C LEU A 80 44.24 15.04 1.28
N ARG A 81 44.56 13.95 0.58
CA ARG A 81 45.80 13.18 0.81
C ARG A 81 47.04 13.98 0.44
N ASP A 82 47.00 14.70 -0.68
CA ASP A 82 48.11 15.54 -1.12
C ASP A 82 48.32 16.72 -0.17
N PHE A 83 47.22 17.32 0.31
CA PHE A 83 47.25 18.33 1.34
C PHE A 83 47.92 17.80 2.62
N LEU A 84 47.47 16.67 3.16
CA LEU A 84 48.07 16.07 4.35
C LEU A 84 49.55 15.77 4.15
N ARG A 85 49.93 15.18 3.01
CA ARG A 85 51.34 14.91 2.67
C ARG A 85 52.18 16.19 2.60
N SER A 86 51.61 17.30 2.14
CA SER A 86 52.30 18.60 2.11
C SER A 86 52.49 19.18 3.50
N THR A 87 51.54 18.96 4.42
CA THR A 87 51.58 19.47 5.81
C THR A 87 52.36 18.57 6.77
N GLU A 88 52.51 17.28 6.46
CA GLU A 88 53.23 16.29 7.26
C GLU A 88 54.75 16.27 7.03
N ARG A 89 55.30 17.19 6.23
CA ARG A 89 56.76 17.39 6.14
C ARG A 89 57.29 18.01 7.44
N LYS A 90 57.69 17.14 8.37
CA LYS A 90 58.72 17.40 9.38
C LYS A 90 60.11 17.18 8.79
#